data_AF-A0A915XXU1-F1
#
_entry.id   AF-A0A915XXU1-F1
#
_cell.length_a   1.000
_cell.length_b   1.000
_cell.length_c   1.000
_cell.angle_alpha   90.00
_cell.angle_beta   90.00
_cell.angle_gamma   90.00
#
_symmetry.space_group_name_H-M   'P 1'
#
loop_
_entity.id
_entity.type
_entity.pdbx_description
1 polymer ?
#
loop_
_entity_poly.entity_id
_entity_poly.type
_entity_poly.pdbx_seq_one_letter_code
_entity_poly.pdbx_strand_id
1 'polypeptide(L)'
;MPRYEGMTGLIMLGLAMMLIGGLVAGLCTLGGVANFARWGDSSLLAIAITGYVILFSGMAIVGGVSAYGLYKHRNRFRGEPRTIEDAYVVACTAVDKQTGETIYYWRDYPEPMVYYVRLREPSGRENEYETERAVFETVAEGARGTAVCQGQWLSQFSANRSAATPHVARGGEIEPSERASG
;
A
#
# COMPACT_ATOMS: atom_id res chain seq x y z
N MET A 1 -3.35 8.19 1.00
CA MET A 1 -3.37 6.71 0.92
C MET A 1 -4.57 6.22 0.07
N PRO A 2 -4.60 6.39 -1.27
CA PRO A 2 -5.81 6.08 -2.06
C PRO A 2 -5.75 4.78 -2.91
N ARG A 3 -4.60 4.09 -2.99
CA ARG A 3 -4.43 2.99 -3.97
C ARG A 3 -5.02 1.65 -3.55
N TYR A 4 -5.19 1.39 -2.24
CA TYR A 4 -5.68 0.11 -1.75
C TYR A 4 -7.22 0.02 -1.79
N GLU A 5 -7.92 1.13 -1.66
CA GLU A 5 -9.40 1.19 -1.65
C GLU A 5 -10.00 0.67 -2.96
N GLY A 6 -9.41 1.02 -4.10
CA GLY A 6 -9.87 0.53 -5.41
C GLY A 6 -9.68 -0.98 -5.61
N MET A 7 -8.59 -1.56 -5.08
CA MET A 7 -8.34 -3.01 -5.21
C MET A 7 -9.27 -3.83 -4.32
N THR A 8 -9.50 -3.36 -3.08
CA THR A 8 -10.45 -3.99 -2.16
C THR A 8 -11.88 -3.95 -2.74
N GLY A 9 -12.29 -2.83 -3.35
CA GLY A 9 -13.59 -2.71 -4.01
C GLY A 9 -13.77 -3.72 -5.15
N LEU A 10 -12.74 -3.92 -5.98
CA LEU A 10 -12.77 -4.90 -7.08
C LEU A 10 -12.86 -6.35 -6.58
N ILE A 11 -12.17 -6.68 -5.49
CA ILE A 11 -12.25 -8.02 -4.89
C ILE A 11 -13.67 -8.27 -4.35
N MET A 12 -14.24 -7.30 -3.63
CA MET A 12 -15.60 -7.40 -3.08
C MET A 12 -16.65 -7.56 -4.19
N LEU A 13 -16.52 -6.79 -5.28
CA LEU A 13 -17.38 -6.91 -6.45
C LEU A 13 -17.27 -8.31 -7.08
N GLY A 14 -16.04 -8.79 -7.29
CA GLY A 14 -15.80 -10.12 -7.86
C GLY A 14 -16.40 -11.24 -7.00
N LEU A 15 -16.25 -11.16 -5.67
CA LEU A 15 -16.85 -12.10 -4.73
C LEU A 15 -18.39 -12.06 -4.76
N ALA A 16 -18.98 -10.86 -4.81
CA ALA A 16 -20.43 -10.70 -4.90
C ALA A 16 -20.98 -11.30 -6.21
N MET A 17 -20.28 -11.07 -7.34
CA MET A 17 -20.63 -11.68 -8.62
C MET A 17 -20.52 -13.20 -8.59
N MET A 18 -19.47 -13.75 -7.94
CA MET A 18 -19.33 -15.20 -7.78
C MET A 18 -20.48 -15.80 -6.98
N LEU A 19 -20.88 -15.15 -5.88
CA LEU A 19 -22.01 -15.61 -5.06
C LEU A 19 -23.34 -15.57 -5.83
N ILE A 20 -23.66 -14.44 -6.44
CA ILE A 20 -24.91 -14.25 -7.17
C ILE A 20 -24.95 -15.16 -8.40
N GLY A 21 -23.90 -15.15 -9.22
CA GLY A 21 -23.80 -15.98 -10.42
C GLY A 21 -23.84 -17.47 -10.08
N GLY A 22 -23.12 -17.90 -9.04
CA GLY A 22 -23.12 -19.27 -8.57
C GLY A 22 -24.49 -19.73 -8.07
N LEU A 23 -25.20 -18.89 -7.31
CA LEU A 23 -26.52 -19.21 -6.79
C LEU A 23 -27.56 -19.29 -7.91
N VAL A 24 -27.56 -18.33 -8.84
CA VAL A 24 -28.43 -18.35 -10.02
C VAL A 24 -28.14 -19.56 -10.90
N ALA A 25 -26.87 -19.81 -11.23
CA ALA A 25 -26.46 -20.96 -12.03
C ALA A 25 -26.86 -22.28 -11.37
N GLY A 26 -26.62 -22.43 -10.06
CA GLY A 26 -26.94 -23.63 -9.31
C GLY A 26 -28.44 -23.92 -9.29
N LEU A 27 -29.26 -22.94 -8.90
CA LEU A 27 -30.71 -23.10 -8.84
C LEU A 27 -31.32 -23.34 -10.22
N CYS A 28 -30.90 -22.59 -11.24
CA CYS A 28 -31.41 -22.75 -12.60
C CYS A 28 -30.95 -24.06 -13.25
N THR A 29 -29.75 -24.56 -12.94
CA THR A 29 -29.29 -25.86 -13.44
C THR A 29 -30.08 -26.98 -12.79
N LEU A 30 -30.23 -26.99 -11.46
CA LEU A 30 -31.00 -28.03 -10.75
C LEU A 30 -32.47 -28.03 -11.16
N GLY A 31 -33.09 -26.85 -11.18
CA GLY A 31 -34.48 -26.68 -11.63
C GLY A 31 -34.66 -26.99 -13.11
N GLY A 32 -33.71 -26.59 -13.95
CA GLY A 32 -33.74 -26.84 -15.39
C GLY A 32 -33.60 -28.31 -15.74
N VAL A 33 -32.69 -29.05 -15.10
CA VAL A 33 -32.57 -30.51 -15.29
C VAL A 33 -33.85 -31.22 -14.84
N ALA A 34 -34.41 -30.85 -13.68
CA ALA A 34 -35.65 -31.45 -13.18
C ALA A 34 -36.88 -31.15 -14.08
N ASN A 35 -36.96 -29.93 -14.61
CA ASN A 35 -38.07 -29.52 -15.49
C ASN A 35 -37.94 -30.15 -16.88
N PHE A 36 -36.74 -30.16 -17.45
CA PHE A 36 -36.46 -30.80 -18.74
C PHE A 36 -36.79 -32.29 -18.72
N ALA A 37 -36.45 -32.99 -17.63
CA ALA A 37 -36.75 -34.42 -17.47
C ALA A 37 -38.25 -34.74 -17.37
N ARG A 38 -39.09 -33.80 -16.92
CA ARG A 38 -40.53 -34.01 -16.72
C ARG A 38 -41.39 -33.47 -17.87
N TRP A 39 -41.03 -32.32 -18.44
CA TRP A 39 -41.86 -31.56 -19.37
C TRP A 39 -41.16 -31.23 -20.71
N GLY A 40 -39.85 -31.52 -20.82
CA GLY A 40 -39.07 -31.20 -22.03
C GLY A 40 -38.67 -29.72 -22.19
N ASP A 41 -39.02 -28.86 -21.23
CA ASP A 41 -38.73 -27.42 -21.29
C ASP A 41 -37.28 -27.10 -20.90
N SER A 42 -36.58 -26.35 -21.77
CA SER A 42 -35.16 -25.98 -21.61
C SER A 42 -34.92 -24.52 -21.19
N SER A 43 -35.98 -23.76 -20.94
CA SER A 43 -35.91 -22.33 -20.61
C SER A 43 -35.05 -22.02 -19.38
N LEU A 44 -35.14 -22.84 -18.33
CA LEU A 44 -34.34 -22.69 -17.11
C LEU A 44 -32.85 -23.01 -17.33
N LEU A 45 -32.53 -23.96 -18.23
CA LEU A 45 -31.15 -24.25 -18.61
C LEU A 45 -30.53 -23.07 -19.38
N ALA A 46 -31.31 -22.38 -20.22
CA ALA A 46 -30.84 -21.18 -20.91
C ALA A 46 -30.50 -20.05 -19.92
N ILE A 47 -31.30 -19.85 -18.87
CA ILE A 47 -31.01 -18.85 -17.81
C ILE A 47 -29.77 -19.24 -17.00
N ALA A 48 -29.53 -20.53 -16.79
CA ALA A 48 -28.34 -21.02 -16.08
C ALA A 48 -27.04 -20.57 -16.77
N ILE A 49 -27.03 -20.45 -18.11
CA ILE A 49 -25.88 -19.94 -18.87
C ILE A 49 -25.50 -18.53 -18.41
N THR A 50 -26.48 -17.64 -18.26
CA THR A 50 -26.25 -16.29 -17.75
C THR A 50 -25.66 -16.31 -16.34
N GLY A 51 -26.14 -17.20 -15.49
CA GLY A 51 -25.57 -17.43 -14.15
C GLY A 51 -24.08 -17.84 -14.22
N TYR A 52 -23.73 -18.77 -15.08
CA TYR A 52 -22.33 -19.19 -15.28
C TYR A 52 -21.44 -18.06 -15.81
N VAL A 53 -21.93 -17.24 -16.74
CA VAL A 53 -21.18 -16.08 -17.25
C VAL A 53 -20.87 -15.09 -16.11
N ILE A 54 -21.84 -14.81 -15.24
CA ILE A 54 -21.65 -13.92 -14.08
C ILE A 54 -20.66 -14.55 -13.08
N LEU A 55 -20.76 -15.85 -12.82
CA LEU A 55 -19.84 -16.57 -11.94
C LEU A 55 -18.39 -16.49 -12.45
N PHE A 56 -18.16 -16.86 -13.71
CA PHE A 56 -16.81 -16.89 -14.29
C PHE A 56 -16.20 -15.51 -14.46
N SER A 57 -17.01 -14.49 -14.77
CA SER A 57 -16.53 -13.10 -14.78
C SER A 57 -16.10 -12.63 -13.39
N GLY A 58 -16.84 -12.98 -12.33
CA GLY A 58 -16.43 -12.74 -10.95
C GLY A 58 -15.09 -13.42 -10.61
N MET A 59 -14.93 -14.70 -10.99
CA MET A 59 -13.67 -15.43 -10.80
C MET A 59 -12.49 -14.78 -11.54
N ALA A 60 -12.71 -14.32 -12.78
CA ALA A 60 -11.67 -13.66 -13.56
C ALA A 60 -11.20 -12.34 -12.92
N ILE A 61 -12.11 -11.57 -12.33
CA ILE A 61 -11.77 -10.32 -11.61
C ILE A 61 -10.92 -10.65 -10.38
N VAL A 62 -11.38 -11.56 -9.52
CA VAL A 62 -10.66 -11.92 -8.28
C VAL A 62 -9.28 -12.52 -8.61
N GLY A 63 -9.24 -13.43 -9.59
CA GLY A 63 -7.99 -14.02 -10.07
C GLY A 63 -7.03 -12.99 -10.66
N GLY A 64 -7.54 -12.07 -11.48
CA GLY A 64 -6.76 -11.00 -12.10
C GLY A 64 -6.15 -10.03 -11.08
N VAL A 65 -6.95 -9.56 -10.12
CA VAL A 65 -6.46 -8.65 -9.05
C VAL A 65 -5.43 -9.35 -8.16
N SER A 66 -5.67 -10.61 -7.81
CA SER A 66 -4.73 -11.40 -7.00
C SER A 66 -3.41 -11.65 -7.74
N ALA A 67 -3.47 -12.03 -9.02
CA ALA A 67 -2.29 -12.22 -9.86
C ALA A 67 -1.52 -10.91 -10.05
N TYR A 68 -2.21 -9.79 -10.26
CA TYR A 68 -1.60 -8.47 -10.36
C TYR A 68 -0.91 -8.06 -9.05
N GLY A 69 -1.57 -8.27 -7.91
CA GLY A 69 -1.00 -8.01 -6.59
C GLY A 69 0.27 -8.82 -6.35
N LEU A 70 0.23 -10.11 -6.67
CA LEU A 70 1.39 -11.00 -6.56
C LEU A 70 2.53 -10.59 -7.51
N TYR A 71 2.21 -10.25 -8.76
CA TYR A 71 3.18 -9.76 -9.74
C TYR A 71 3.86 -8.49 -9.24
N LYS A 72 3.08 -7.53 -8.75
CA LYS A 72 3.61 -6.27 -8.20
C LYS A 72 4.49 -6.52 -6.97
N HIS A 73 4.08 -7.43 -6.09
CA HIS A 73 4.88 -7.80 -4.92
C HIS A 73 6.22 -8.45 -5.32
N ARG A 74 6.20 -9.40 -6.27
CA ARG A 74 7.43 -10.05 -6.77
C ARG A 74 8.36 -9.09 -7.48
N ASN A 75 7.80 -8.08 -8.15
CA ASN A 75 8.57 -7.12 -8.93
C ASN A 75 8.80 -5.80 -8.17
N ARG A 76 8.55 -5.75 -6.85
CA ARG A 76 8.61 -4.50 -6.06
C ARG A 76 9.96 -3.77 -6.10
N PHE A 77 11.05 -4.51 -6.24
CA PHE A 77 12.41 -3.99 -6.33
C PHE A 77 12.93 -3.86 -7.77
N ARG A 78 12.14 -4.28 -8.76
CA ARG A 78 12.53 -4.18 -10.16
C ARG A 78 12.17 -2.79 -10.68
N GLY A 79 13.17 -2.09 -11.17
CA GLY A 79 13.03 -0.78 -11.79
C GLY A 79 14.39 -0.23 -12.21
N GLU A 80 14.37 0.81 -13.04
CA GLU A 80 15.56 1.61 -13.26
C GLU A 80 15.84 2.46 -12.02
N PRO A 81 17.11 2.66 -11.65
CA PRO A 81 17.48 3.62 -10.61
C PRO A 81 16.95 5.00 -10.98
N ARG A 82 16.22 5.61 -10.06
CA ARG A 82 15.68 6.97 -10.18
C ARG A 82 16.22 7.83 -9.05
N THR A 83 16.64 9.04 -9.40
CA THR A 83 17.04 10.06 -8.43
C THR A 83 15.86 10.97 -8.16
N ILE A 84 15.54 11.16 -6.88
CA ILE A 84 14.49 12.05 -6.39
C ILE A 84 15.18 13.18 -5.64
N GLU A 85 15.18 14.36 -6.22
CA GLU A 85 15.70 15.58 -5.60
C GLU A 85 14.68 16.15 -4.60
N ASP A 86 15.13 16.88 -3.58
CA ASP A 86 14.31 17.48 -2.50
C ASP A 86 13.26 16.51 -1.89
N ALA A 87 13.66 15.25 -1.69
CA ALA A 87 12.87 14.28 -0.97
C ALA A 87 12.84 14.62 0.52
N TYR A 88 11.65 14.64 1.11
CA TYR A 88 11.46 14.84 2.55
C TYR A 88 11.20 13.50 3.26
N VAL A 89 11.96 13.22 4.32
CA VAL A 89 11.80 12.02 5.13
C VAL A 89 10.66 12.23 6.11
N VAL A 90 9.56 11.51 5.91
CA VAL A 90 8.36 11.64 6.73
C VAL A 90 8.43 10.75 7.97
N ALA A 91 8.95 9.53 7.82
CA ALA A 91 9.04 8.54 8.89
C ALA A 91 10.10 7.48 8.57
N CYS A 92 10.69 6.91 9.62
CA CYS A 92 11.66 5.82 9.57
C CYS A 92 11.17 4.70 10.49
N THR A 93 10.91 3.52 9.94
CA THR A 93 10.34 2.38 10.66
C THR A 93 11.24 1.17 10.54
N ALA A 94 11.56 0.52 11.65
CA ALA A 94 12.20 -0.79 11.66
C ALA A 94 11.16 -1.85 12.05
N VAL A 95 11.17 -2.99 11.36
CA VAL A 95 10.19 -4.05 11.54
C VAL A 95 10.91 -5.39 11.70
N ASP A 96 10.48 -6.19 12.67
CA ASP A 96 10.94 -7.57 12.82
C ASP A 96 10.47 -8.41 11.64
N LYS A 97 11.37 -9.15 10.98
CA LYS A 97 11.02 -9.96 9.80
C LYS A 97 10.14 -11.17 10.13
N GLN A 98 10.22 -11.69 11.35
CA GLN A 98 9.50 -12.86 11.83
C GLN A 98 8.14 -12.50 12.42
N THR A 99 8.09 -11.50 13.31
CA THR A 99 6.85 -11.13 14.00
C THR A 99 6.06 -10.07 13.24
N GLY A 100 6.73 -9.28 12.38
CA GLY A 100 6.11 -8.15 11.69
C GLY A 100 5.83 -6.96 12.61
N GLU A 101 6.35 -6.97 13.84
CA GLU A 101 6.16 -5.89 14.80
C GLU A 101 7.11 -4.73 14.53
N THR A 102 6.60 -3.50 14.71
CA THR A 102 7.41 -2.29 14.63
C THR A 102 8.29 -2.18 15.88
N ILE A 103 9.60 -2.07 15.66
CA ILE A 103 10.58 -1.96 16.74
C ILE A 103 11.06 -0.51 16.83
N TYR A 104 10.74 0.15 17.94
CA TYR A 104 11.16 1.54 18.18
C TYR A 104 12.63 1.65 18.57
N TYR A 105 13.15 0.69 19.36
CA TYR A 105 14.55 0.64 19.81
C TYR A 105 15.37 -0.35 18.98
N TRP A 106 15.33 -0.18 17.66
CA TRP A 106 15.91 -1.12 16.70
C TRP A 106 17.43 -1.28 16.79
N ARG A 107 18.15 -0.35 17.44
CA ARG A 107 19.61 -0.42 17.58
C ARG A 107 20.08 -1.59 18.45
N ASP A 108 19.29 -1.93 19.46
CA ASP A 108 19.61 -2.97 20.45
C ASP A 108 18.90 -4.30 20.15
N TYR A 109 18.15 -4.35 19.05
CA TYR A 109 17.30 -5.49 18.70
C TYR A 109 18.08 -6.53 17.87
N PRO A 110 17.94 -7.84 18.17
CA PRO A 110 18.63 -8.89 17.43
C PRO A 110 18.12 -9.02 15.97
N GLU A 111 19.02 -9.31 15.03
CA GLU A 111 18.66 -9.58 13.63
C GLU A 111 17.77 -10.83 13.50
N PRO A 112 16.85 -10.91 12.51
CA PRO A 112 16.77 -10.09 11.29
C PRO A 112 15.64 -9.05 11.25
N MET A 113 16.02 -7.79 10.97
CA MET A 113 15.08 -6.66 10.78
C MET A 113 14.97 -6.22 9.32
N VAL A 114 13.87 -5.55 8.99
CA VAL A 114 13.65 -4.85 7.73
C VAL A 114 13.43 -3.37 8.02
N TYR A 115 14.10 -2.50 7.25
CA TYR A 115 14.08 -1.06 7.46
C TYR A 115 13.28 -0.38 6.36
N TYR A 116 12.34 0.48 6.76
CA TYR A 116 11.46 1.22 5.88
C TYR A 116 11.64 2.72 6.09
N VAL A 117 11.74 3.46 4.98
CA VAL A 117 11.80 4.92 4.96
C VAL A 117 10.63 5.43 4.13
N ARG A 118 9.77 6.25 4.74
CA ARG A 118 8.69 6.94 4.03
C ARG A 118 9.17 8.29 3.54
N LEU A 119 9.28 8.45 2.22
CA LEU A 119 9.68 9.68 1.57
C LEU A 119 8.49 10.38 0.93
N ARG A 120 8.40 11.69 1.12
CA ARG A 120 7.54 12.59 0.35
C ARG A 120 8.35 13.17 -0.79
N GLU A 121 7.94 12.85 -2.01
CA GLU A 121 8.52 13.38 -3.25
C GLU A 121 8.11 14.86 -3.46
N PRO A 122 8.84 15.64 -4.29
CA PRO A 122 8.46 17.02 -4.63
C PRO A 122 7.07 17.15 -5.24
N SER A 123 6.59 16.09 -5.90
CA SER A 123 5.22 15.99 -6.42
C SER A 123 4.14 15.94 -5.33
N GLY A 124 4.53 15.88 -4.05
CA GLY A 124 3.64 15.66 -2.92
C GLY A 124 3.29 14.19 -2.70
N ARG A 125 3.75 13.27 -3.56
CA ARG A 125 3.48 11.84 -3.41
C ARG A 125 4.34 11.23 -2.31
N GLU A 126 3.70 10.55 -1.38
CA GLU A 126 4.39 9.76 -0.35
C GLU A 126 4.53 8.31 -0.79
N ASN A 127 5.74 7.78 -0.69
CA ASN A 127 6.02 6.37 -0.94
C ASN A 127 6.93 5.83 0.16
N GLU A 128 6.72 4.57 0.50
CA GLU A 128 7.55 3.82 1.44
C GLU A 128 8.55 2.97 0.67
N TYR A 129 9.80 2.99 1.12
CA TYR A 129 10.92 2.28 0.51
C TYR A 129 11.60 1.41 1.56
N GLU A 130 11.89 0.18 1.18
CA GLU A 130 12.77 -0.70 1.95
C GLU A 130 14.22 -0.29 1.75
N THR A 131 15.08 -0.47 2.74
CA THR A 131 16.49 -0.09 2.65
C THR A 131 17.39 -0.98 3.50
N GLU A 132 18.69 -0.89 3.24
CA GLU A 132 19.71 -1.52 4.08
C GLU A 132 19.95 -0.71 5.36
N ARG A 133 20.38 -1.40 6.42
CA ARG A 133 20.70 -0.78 7.72
C ARG A 133 21.65 0.41 7.58
N ALA A 134 22.71 0.26 6.77
CA ALA A 134 23.72 1.29 6.58
C ALA A 134 23.13 2.57 5.99
N VAL A 135 22.16 2.46 5.08
CA VAL A 135 21.45 3.61 4.50
C VAL A 135 20.46 4.16 5.52
N PHE A 136 19.71 3.31 6.21
CA PHE A 136 18.76 3.69 7.26
C PHE A 136 19.42 4.54 8.35
N GLU A 137 20.63 4.18 8.79
CA GLU A 137 21.42 4.89 9.80
C GLU A 137 21.82 6.32 9.37
N THR A 138 21.88 6.59 8.06
CA THR A 138 22.20 7.92 7.51
C THR A 138 20.96 8.81 7.31
N VAL A 139 19.77 8.23 7.44
CA VAL A 139 18.49 8.91 7.23
C VAL A 139 17.90 9.32 8.57
N ALA A 140 17.57 10.60 8.72
CA ALA A 140 16.86 11.12 9.89
C ALA A 140 15.44 11.55 9.52
N GLU A 141 14.46 11.24 10.38
CA GLU A 141 13.11 11.77 10.25
C GLU A 141 13.13 13.30 10.21
N GLY A 142 12.34 13.88 9.31
CA GLY A 142 12.31 15.33 9.10
C GLY A 142 13.44 15.88 8.22
N ALA A 143 14.41 15.07 7.81
CA ALA A 143 15.46 15.51 6.90
C ALA A 143 14.92 15.75 5.47
N ARG A 144 15.52 16.72 4.77
CA ARG A 144 15.37 16.89 3.32
C ARG A 144 16.67 16.55 2.62
N GLY A 145 16.60 15.94 1.45
CA GLY A 145 17.79 15.53 0.72
C GLY A 145 17.51 14.94 -0.65
N THR A 146 18.54 14.38 -1.26
CA THR A 146 18.45 13.64 -2.51
C THR A 146 18.42 12.15 -2.22
N ALA A 147 17.41 11.45 -2.74
CA ALA A 147 17.25 10.02 -2.59
C ALA A 147 17.48 9.30 -3.93
N VAL A 148 18.21 8.19 -3.92
CA VAL A 148 18.34 7.29 -5.07
C VAL A 148 17.53 6.03 -4.76
N CYS A 149 16.53 5.77 -5.59
CA CYS A 149 15.57 4.68 -5.39
C CYS A 149 15.56 3.75 -6.61
N GLN A 150 15.35 2.45 -6.38
CA GLN A 150 15.13 1.46 -7.44
C GLN A 150 13.86 0.67 -7.13
N GLY A 151 12.77 0.96 -7.85
CA GLY A 151 11.45 0.47 -7.46
C GLY A 151 11.06 0.93 -6.05
N GLN A 152 10.81 -0.01 -5.14
CA GLN A 152 10.56 0.22 -3.70
C GLN A 152 11.81 0.03 -2.83
N TRP A 153 13.01 0.03 -3.40
CA TRP A 153 14.27 0.00 -2.65
C TRP A 153 14.90 1.41 -2.61
N LEU A 154 15.33 1.86 -1.45
CA LEU A 154 16.14 3.06 -1.27
C LEU A 154 17.61 2.63 -1.19
N SER A 155 18.40 2.97 -2.20
CA SER A 155 19.82 2.60 -2.27
C SER A 155 20.72 3.65 -1.63
N GLN A 156 20.32 4.92 -1.63
CA GLN A 156 21.13 6.00 -1.08
C GLN A 156 20.26 7.19 -0.68
N PHE A 157 20.65 7.88 0.40
CA PHE A 157 20.11 9.17 0.77
C PHE A 157 21.25 10.14 1.12
N SER A 158 21.16 11.37 0.63
CA SER A 158 22.10 12.44 0.94
C SER A 158 21.32 13.64 1.48
N ALA A 159 21.44 13.89 2.78
CA ALA A 159 20.79 15.04 3.42
C ALA A 159 21.34 16.37 2.89
N ASN A 160 20.45 17.31 2.59
CA ASN A 160 20.82 18.67 2.25
C ASN A 160 21.24 19.39 3.54
N ARG A 161 22.54 19.68 3.67
CA ARG A 161 23.11 20.38 4.85
C ARG A 161 22.49 21.76 5.12
N SER A 162 21.78 22.35 4.16
CA SER A 162 21.15 23.67 4.26
C SER A 162 19.74 23.69 4.87
N ALA A 163 19.15 22.53 5.21
CA ALA A 163 17.79 22.44 5.74
C ALA A 163 17.74 22.18 7.26
N ALA A 164 18.80 22.51 8.00
CA ALA A 164 18.70 22.68 9.45
C ALA A 164 17.89 23.95 9.72
N THR A 165 16.56 23.89 9.57
CA THR A 165 15.70 24.91 10.15
C THR A 165 15.83 24.76 11.67
N PRO A 166 16.43 25.73 12.39
CA PRO A 166 16.40 25.69 13.84
C PRO A 166 14.93 25.68 14.25
N HIS A 167 14.55 24.73 15.10
CA HIS A 167 13.29 24.77 15.81
C HIS A 167 13.23 26.11 16.56
N VAL A 168 12.57 27.12 15.98
CA VAL A 168 12.27 28.37 16.68
C VAL A 168 11.28 27.99 17.77
N ALA A 169 11.79 27.85 18.99
CA ALA A 169 10.98 27.85 20.19
C ALA A 169 10.24 29.20 20.25
N ARG A 170 9.01 29.21 19.72
CA ARG A 170 8.09 30.33 19.85
C ARG A 170 7.47 30.22 21.24
N GLY A 171 8.11 30.85 22.22
CA GLY A 171 7.67 30.83 23.61
C GLY A 171 8.63 31.62 24.49
N GLY A 172 8.70 32.93 24.26
CA GLY A 172 9.41 33.87 25.12
C GLY A 172 8.71 35.21 25.01
N GLU A 173 7.78 35.44 25.94
CA GLU A 173 7.15 36.73 26.18
C GLU A 173 8.22 37.82 26.29
N ILE A 174 8.08 38.87 25.50
CA ILE A 174 8.80 40.11 25.73
C ILE A 174 7.93 40.89 26.72
N GLU A 175 8.21 40.73 28.01
CA GLU A 175 7.72 41.62 29.06
C GLU A 175 8.63 42.86 29.08
N PRO A 176 8.16 44.07 28.76
CA PRO A 176 8.93 45.28 29.02
C PRO A 176 8.68 45.70 30.48
N SER A 177 9.60 45.33 31.37
CA SER A 177 9.59 45.82 32.75
C SER A 177 9.78 47.34 32.79
N GLU A 178 8.82 48.01 33.43
CA GLU A 178 8.79 49.43 33.76
C GLU A 178 10.15 49.96 34.24
N ARG A 179 10.61 51.05 33.61
CA ARG A 179 11.47 52.05 34.26
C ARG A 179 10.74 53.38 34.25
N ALA A 180 10.23 53.78 35.42
CA ALA A 180 10.16 55.18 35.84
C ALA A 180 9.76 55.25 37.33
N SER A 181 10.69 54.90 38.22
CA SER A 181 10.70 55.45 39.58
C SER A 181 11.37 56.83 39.53
N GLY A 182 10.78 57.78 40.26
CA GLY A 182 11.17 59.19 40.32
C GLY A 182 12.44 59.51 41.07
#